data_AF-A0AAU8UHY3-F1
#
_entry.id   AF-A0AAU8UHY3-F1
#
_cell.length_a   1.000
_cell.length_b   1.000
_cell.length_c   1.000
_cell.angle_alpha   90.00
_cell.angle_beta   90.00
_cell.angle_gamma   90.00
#
_symmetry.space_group_name_H-M   'P 1'
#
loop_
_entity.id
_entity.type
_entity.pdbx_description
1 polymer ?
#
loop_
_entity_poly.entity_id
_entity_poly.type
_entity_poly.pdbx_seq_one_letter_code
_entity_poly.pdbx_strand_id
1 'polypeptide(L)'
;MKQFLLLLPAVAVLAACGSAPTSDSSGSADSGAGAMIYVSSQRPADAIANCLDSRLPDVQRSHHGGVTDITVGSRSYFVTLTPSGSGSVIKVVRGTASEPPEEAMRFAIARCAI
;
A
#
# COMPACT_ATOMS: atom_id res chain seq x y z
N MET A 1 35.22 19.19 -49.66
CA MET A 1 35.61 19.95 -48.47
C MET A 1 34.39 20.17 -47.59
N LYS A 2 34.58 19.99 -46.27
CA LYS A 2 33.73 20.39 -45.13
C LYS A 2 32.45 19.59 -44.83
N GLN A 3 32.66 18.65 -43.90
CA GLN A 3 31.71 18.12 -42.94
C GLN A 3 31.02 19.25 -42.14
N PHE A 4 29.72 19.12 -41.91
CA PHE A 4 29.05 19.74 -40.77
C PHE A 4 28.11 18.70 -40.13
N LEU A 5 28.65 17.97 -39.17
CA LEU A 5 27.91 17.14 -38.23
C LEU A 5 27.20 18.07 -37.25
N LEU A 6 25.90 18.30 -37.44
CA LEU A 6 25.06 18.97 -36.46
C LEU A 6 24.41 17.92 -35.55
N LEU A 7 24.89 17.90 -34.31
CA LEU A 7 24.28 17.25 -33.16
C LEU A 7 22.87 17.84 -32.93
N LEU A 8 21.83 17.02 -33.04
CA LEU A 8 20.52 17.34 -32.48
C LEU A 8 20.38 16.60 -31.13
N PRO A 9 20.03 17.30 -30.04
CA PRO A 9 19.74 16.66 -28.77
C PRO A 9 18.42 15.91 -28.91
N ALA A 10 18.45 14.60 -28.63
CA ALA A 10 17.24 13.81 -28.43
C ALA A 10 16.52 14.35 -27.18
N VAL A 11 15.49 15.18 -27.40
CA VAL A 11 14.55 15.58 -26.36
C VAL A 11 13.72 14.35 -26.02
N ALA A 12 14.17 13.60 -25.01
CA ALA A 12 13.35 12.56 -24.39
C ALA A 12 12.17 13.27 -23.69
N VAL A 13 10.99 13.18 -24.30
CA VAL A 13 9.74 13.56 -23.65
C VAL A 13 9.50 12.55 -22.53
N LEU A 14 9.79 12.96 -21.29
CA LEU A 14 9.33 12.26 -20.10
C LEU A 14 7.80 12.27 -20.14
N ALA A 15 7.19 11.16 -20.55
CA ALA A 15 5.79 10.89 -20.30
C ALA A 15 5.61 10.80 -18.78
N ALA A 16 5.21 11.91 -18.16
CA ALA A 16 4.73 11.91 -16.79
C ALA A 16 3.37 11.22 -16.77
N CYS A 17 3.38 9.89 -16.61
CA CYS A 17 2.19 9.10 -16.33
C CYS A 17 1.85 9.27 -14.84
N GLY A 18 1.46 10.48 -14.46
CA GLY A 18 0.95 10.81 -13.12
C GLY A 18 -0.57 10.73 -13.13
N SER A 19 -1.13 9.52 -13.05
CA SER A 19 -2.55 9.36 -12.77
C SER A 19 -2.78 9.78 -11.32
N ALA A 20 -3.42 10.93 -11.11
CA ALA A 20 -3.98 11.29 -9.82
C ALA A 20 -5.06 10.25 -9.46
N PRO A 21 -5.13 9.75 -8.21
CA PRO A 21 -6.19 8.85 -7.82
C PRO A 21 -7.54 9.59 -7.91
N THR A 22 -8.42 9.13 -8.80
CA THR A 22 -9.84 9.47 -8.73
C THR A 22 -10.34 8.86 -7.44
N SER A 23 -10.85 9.69 -6.54
CA SER A 23 -11.52 9.21 -5.33
C SER A 23 -12.86 8.62 -5.75
N ASP A 24 -12.86 7.35 -6.17
CA ASP A 24 -14.07 6.57 -6.32
C ASP A 24 -14.57 6.18 -4.93
N SER A 25 -15.41 7.07 -4.40
CA SER A 25 -16.19 6.85 -3.19
C SER A 25 -17.25 5.78 -3.44
N SER A 26 -16.91 4.52 -3.15
CA SER A 26 -17.91 3.48 -2.89
C SER A 26 -17.44 2.55 -1.77
N GLY A 27 -17.92 2.81 -0.55
CA GLY A 27 -18.11 1.77 0.46
C GLY A 27 -17.14 1.77 1.65
N SER A 28 -17.67 2.27 2.78
CA SER A 28 -17.46 1.77 4.15
C SER A 28 -16.36 2.40 5.00
N ALA A 29 -16.85 3.14 6.01
CA ALA A 29 -16.21 3.66 7.22
C ALA A 29 -15.14 4.75 7.02
N ASP A 30 -15.59 5.90 6.51
CA ASP A 30 -14.87 7.17 6.68
C ASP A 30 -15.07 7.69 8.11
N SER A 31 -14.02 7.59 8.92
CA SER A 31 -13.79 8.49 10.05
C SER A 31 -12.57 9.33 9.71
N GLY A 32 -12.71 10.23 8.74
CA GLY A 32 -11.93 11.47 8.60
C GLY A 32 -10.43 11.37 8.29
N ALA A 33 -9.86 10.17 8.15
CA ALA A 33 -8.46 9.99 7.78
C ALA A 33 -8.38 9.11 6.52
N GLY A 34 -8.00 9.72 5.39
CA GLY A 34 -7.65 8.98 4.19
C GLY A 34 -6.60 7.90 4.49
N ALA A 35 -6.60 6.80 3.72
CA ALA A 35 -5.66 5.71 3.93
C ALA A 35 -4.22 6.25 3.99
N MET A 36 -3.51 5.95 5.08
CA MET A 36 -2.11 6.37 5.24
C MET A 36 -1.17 5.61 4.28
N ILE A 37 -1.58 4.40 3.87
CA ILE A 37 -0.91 3.59 2.86
C ILE A 37 -1.98 2.94 1.99
N TYR A 38 -1.81 3.03 0.68
CA TYR A 38 -2.60 2.29 -0.31
C TYR A 38 -1.66 1.81 -1.40
N VAL A 39 -1.45 0.48 -1.50
CA VAL A 39 -0.44 -0.09 -2.39
C VAL A 39 -0.90 -1.42 -2.97
N SER A 40 -0.56 -1.66 -4.24
CA SER A 40 -0.75 -2.95 -4.90
C SER A 40 0.49 -3.83 -4.70
N SER A 41 0.26 -5.12 -4.43
CA SER A 41 1.30 -6.12 -4.25
C SER A 41 1.03 -7.31 -5.18
N GLN A 42 2.09 -7.93 -5.69
CA GLN A 42 2.01 -9.20 -6.40
C GLN A 42 1.83 -10.40 -5.45
N ARG A 43 1.90 -10.18 -4.13
CA ARG A 43 1.76 -11.24 -3.13
C ARG A 43 0.29 -11.46 -2.76
N PRO A 44 -0.09 -12.71 -2.49
CA PRO A 44 -1.43 -13.01 -2.04
C PRO A 44 -1.64 -12.54 -0.60
N ALA A 45 -2.90 -12.28 -0.24
CA ALA A 45 -3.27 -11.63 1.02
C ALA A 45 -2.82 -12.43 2.25
N ASP A 46 -2.89 -13.75 2.19
CA ASP A 46 -2.45 -14.65 3.27
C ASP A 46 -0.93 -14.55 3.51
N ALA A 47 -0.13 -14.45 2.44
CA ALA A 47 1.32 -14.31 2.55
C ALA A 47 1.72 -12.95 3.15
N ILE A 48 1.00 -11.89 2.80
CA ILE A 48 1.19 -10.56 3.40
C ILE A 48 0.77 -10.59 4.87
N ALA A 49 -0.39 -11.16 5.20
CA ALA A 49 -0.89 -11.26 6.56
C ALA A 49 0.08 -12.04 7.46
N ASN A 50 0.61 -13.17 6.98
CA ASN A 50 1.62 -13.96 7.68
C ASN A 50 2.92 -13.18 7.92
N CYS A 51 3.35 -12.41 6.92
CA CYS A 51 4.54 -11.57 7.08
C CYS A 51 4.32 -10.47 8.13
N LEU A 52 3.16 -9.81 8.15
CA LEU A 52 2.85 -8.76 9.13
C LEU A 52 2.77 -9.30 10.55
N ASP A 53 2.11 -10.43 10.74
CA ASP A 53 1.99 -11.14 12.02
C ASP A 53 3.34 -11.53 12.63
N SER A 54 4.32 -11.88 11.78
CA SER A 54 5.68 -12.20 12.24
C SER A 54 6.53 -10.97 12.63
N ARG A 55 6.10 -9.75 12.27
CA ARG A 55 6.90 -8.52 12.39
C ARG A 55 6.31 -7.48 13.32
N LEU A 56 5.02 -7.52 13.55
CA LEU A 56 4.29 -6.52 14.31
C LEU A 56 3.73 -7.14 15.60
N PRO A 57 3.70 -6.37 16.71
CA PRO A 57 3.07 -6.82 17.94
C PRO A 57 1.54 -6.74 17.84
N ASP A 58 0.86 -7.54 18.67
CA ASP A 58 -0.59 -7.51 18.88
C ASP A 58 -1.40 -7.51 17.58
N VAL A 59 -1.06 -8.45 16.70
CA VAL A 59 -1.74 -8.64 15.42
C VAL A 59 -2.98 -9.51 15.63
N GLN A 60 -4.14 -8.98 15.25
CA GLN A 60 -5.40 -9.72 15.23
C GLN A 60 -5.95 -9.75 13.82
N ARG A 61 -6.28 -10.94 13.33
CA ARG A 61 -6.77 -11.15 11.97
C ARG A 61 -8.23 -11.55 11.99
N SER A 62 -8.98 -11.04 11.02
CA SER A 62 -10.35 -11.46 10.72
C SER A 62 -10.52 -11.59 9.22
N HIS A 63 -11.36 -12.54 8.80
CA HIS A 63 -11.64 -12.80 7.39
C HIS A 63 -13.13 -12.63 7.12
N HIS A 64 -13.47 -11.92 6.04
CA HIS A 64 -14.85 -11.74 5.59
C HIS A 64 -14.87 -11.59 4.07
N GLY A 65 -15.66 -12.42 3.38
CA GLY A 65 -15.93 -12.22 1.94
C GLY A 65 -14.68 -12.23 1.06
N GLY A 66 -13.66 -13.01 1.42
CA GLY A 66 -12.37 -13.07 0.72
C GLY A 66 -11.40 -11.93 1.06
N VAL A 67 -11.83 -10.95 1.84
CA VAL A 67 -10.99 -9.87 2.37
C VAL A 67 -10.38 -10.33 3.70
N THR A 68 -9.14 -9.94 3.94
CA THR A 68 -8.46 -10.13 5.23
C THR A 68 -8.26 -8.79 5.90
N ASP A 69 -8.90 -8.59 7.05
CA ASP A 69 -8.68 -7.43 7.90
C ASP A 69 -7.73 -7.78 9.04
N ILE A 70 -6.83 -6.87 9.35
CA ILE A 70 -5.82 -7.02 10.37
C ILE A 70 -5.83 -5.78 11.26
N THR A 71 -5.98 -5.98 12.56
CA THR A 71 -5.80 -4.95 13.57
C THR A 71 -4.42 -5.09 14.19
N VAL A 72 -3.70 -3.99 14.36
CA VAL A 72 -2.35 -3.97 14.93
C VAL A 72 -2.29 -3.06 16.15
N GLY A 73 -1.61 -3.50 17.20
CA GLY A 73 -1.18 -2.64 18.32
C GLY A 73 -2.34 -1.98 19.05
N SER A 74 -3.20 -2.76 19.70
CA SER A 74 -4.36 -2.22 20.45
C SER A 74 -5.22 -1.23 19.64
N ARG A 75 -5.45 -1.54 18.35
CA ARG A 75 -6.20 -0.71 17.40
C ARG A 75 -5.49 0.58 17.00
N SER A 76 -4.17 0.57 16.96
CA SER A 76 -3.36 1.65 16.36
C SER A 76 -3.44 1.69 14.85
N TYR A 77 -3.61 0.53 14.20
CA TYR A 77 -3.79 0.45 12.75
C TYR A 77 -4.79 -0.61 12.34
N PHE A 78 -5.45 -0.34 11.23
CA PHE A 78 -6.33 -1.28 10.53
C PHE A 78 -5.78 -1.49 9.13
N VAL A 79 -5.45 -2.72 8.79
CA VAL A 79 -4.99 -3.12 7.46
C VAL A 79 -6.07 -3.96 6.81
N THR A 80 -6.50 -3.57 5.63
CA THR A 80 -7.40 -4.36 4.78
C THR A 80 -6.59 -4.88 3.60
N LEU A 81 -6.60 -6.20 3.43
CA LEU A 81 -6.00 -6.90 2.30
C LEU A 81 -7.12 -7.42 1.40
N THR A 82 -7.21 -6.84 0.21
CA THR A 82 -8.22 -7.20 -0.79
C THR A 82 -7.54 -7.98 -1.92
N PRO A 83 -7.90 -9.25 -2.17
CA PRO A 83 -7.38 -10.00 -3.31
C PRO A 83 -7.61 -9.25 -4.62
N SER A 84 -6.60 -9.25 -5.50
CA SER A 84 -6.66 -8.62 -6.82
C SER A 84 -5.85 -9.43 -7.82
N GLY A 85 -6.53 -10.22 -8.67
CA GLY A 85 -5.88 -11.17 -9.57
C GLY A 85 -5.07 -12.20 -8.78
N SER A 86 -3.78 -12.34 -9.11
CA SER A 86 -2.83 -13.20 -8.38
C SER A 86 -2.24 -12.53 -7.14
N GLY A 87 -2.49 -11.24 -6.92
CA GLY A 87 -1.91 -10.43 -5.86
C GLY A 87 -2.95 -9.87 -4.89
N SER A 88 -2.65 -8.73 -4.29
CA SER A 88 -3.53 -8.08 -3.31
C SER A 88 -3.30 -6.57 -3.25
N VAL A 89 -4.37 -5.85 -2.93
CA VAL A 89 -4.31 -4.43 -2.57
C VAL A 89 -4.27 -4.32 -1.05
N ILE A 90 -3.33 -3.54 -0.54
CA ILE A 90 -3.12 -3.25 0.87
C ILE A 90 -3.63 -1.84 1.14
N LYS A 91 -4.60 -1.70 2.03
CA LYS A 91 -5.07 -0.42 2.57
C LYS A 91 -4.75 -0.36 4.06
N VAL A 92 -4.07 0.69 4.51
CA VAL A 92 -3.78 0.92 5.93
C VAL A 92 -4.43 2.22 6.38
N VAL A 93 -5.18 2.14 7.48
CA VAL A 93 -5.81 3.28 8.13
C VAL A 93 -5.26 3.38 9.56
N ARG A 94 -4.99 4.60 10.01
CA ARG A 94 -4.58 4.86 11.38
C ARG A 94 -5.79 4.80 12.31
N GLY A 95 -5.64 4.10 13.42
CA GLY A 95 -6.62 4.05 14.49
C GLY A 95 -6.34 5.09 15.57
N THR A 96 -6.77 4.79 16.79
CA THR A 96 -6.74 5.75 17.91
C THR A 96 -5.54 5.58 18.84
N ALA A 97 -4.89 4.43 18.80
CA ALA A 97 -3.68 4.17 19.58
C ALA A 97 -2.41 4.56 18.80
N SER A 98 -1.27 4.65 19.50
CA SER A 98 -0.01 5.18 18.96
C SER A 98 1.09 4.13 18.74
N GLU A 99 0.92 2.92 19.29
CA GLU A 99 1.91 1.84 19.24
C GLU A 99 1.44 0.71 18.31
N PRO A 100 2.24 0.26 17.33
CA PRO A 100 3.63 0.61 17.10
C PRO A 100 3.81 2.01 16.46
N PRO A 101 5.03 2.59 16.50
CA PRO A 101 5.32 3.84 15.81
C PRO A 101 5.03 3.72 14.30
N GLU A 102 4.63 4.83 13.68
CA GLU A 102 4.24 4.85 12.26
C GLU A 102 5.38 4.35 11.34
N GLU A 103 6.62 4.70 11.66
CA GLU A 103 7.83 4.21 10.99
C GLU A 103 7.89 2.68 10.95
N ALA A 104 7.62 2.02 12.09
CA ALA A 104 7.62 0.57 12.19
C ALA A 104 6.49 -0.05 11.35
N MET A 105 5.31 0.56 11.36
CA MET A 105 4.18 0.14 10.54
C MET A 105 4.49 0.26 9.03
N ARG A 106 5.00 1.41 8.59
CA ARG A 106 5.40 1.65 7.18
C ARG A 106 6.49 0.67 6.75
N PHE A 107 7.49 0.44 7.60
CA PHE A 107 8.57 -0.49 7.32
C PHE A 107 8.07 -1.94 7.18
N ALA A 108 7.19 -2.38 8.07
CA ALA A 108 6.60 -3.72 8.00
C ALA A 108 5.81 -3.91 6.70
N ILE A 109 4.97 -2.93 6.31
CA ILE A 109 4.21 -2.99 5.06
C ILE A 109 5.15 -3.06 3.85
N ALA A 110 6.17 -2.20 3.79
CA ALA A 110 7.14 -2.21 2.69
C ALA A 110 7.87 -3.57 2.55
N ARG A 111 8.20 -4.22 3.67
CA ARG A 111 8.84 -5.54 3.67
C ARG A 111 7.90 -6.69 3.32
N CYS A 112 6.62 -6.54 3.59
CA CYS A 112 5.64 -7.60 3.38
C CYS A 112 4.93 -7.51 2.03
N ALA A 113 4.91 -6.33 1.40
CA ALA A 113 4.29 -6.09 0.10
C ALA A 113 5.12 -6.58 -1.10
N ILE A 114 6.37 -6.97 -0.89
CA ILE A 114 7.27 -7.52 -1.92
C ILE A 114 7.56 -9.00 -1.70
#